data_AF-A0A519TL23-F1
#
_entry.id   AF-A0A519TL23-F1
#
_cell.length_a   1.000
_cell.length_b   1.000
_cell.length_c   1.000
_cell.angle_alpha   90.00
_cell.angle_beta   90.00
_cell.angle_gamma   90.00
#
_symmetry.space_group_name_H-M   'P 1'
#
loop_
_entity.id
_entity.type
_entity.pdbx_description
1 polymer ?
#
loop_
_entity_poly.entity_id
_entity_poly.type
_entity_poly.pdbx_seq_one_letter_code
_entity_poly.pdbx_strand_id
1 'polypeptide(L)'
;MKKIIYSAAVVMVLIMSSSCKKWLDTQPRDGITRQGFWKTKEDIQAAVAGCYASLLAPPPGVNERSLIENIFVFGEIRADMIDPGPGALNDETDIFNVNITQSNSLSRWNA
;
A
#
# COMPACT_ATOMS: atom_id res chain seq x y z
N MET A 1 -56.67 29.40 7.58
CA MET A 1 -56.27 28.66 6.36
C MET A 1 -54.87 29.03 5.87
N LYS A 2 -54.55 30.32 5.66
CA LYS A 2 -53.21 30.74 5.16
C LYS A 2 -52.03 30.26 6.02
N LYS A 3 -52.13 30.29 7.36
CA LYS A 3 -51.05 29.82 8.27
C LYS A 3 -50.75 28.31 8.16
N ILE A 4 -51.77 27.50 7.89
CA ILE A 4 -51.64 26.05 7.69
C ILE A 4 -50.96 25.78 6.34
N ILE A 5 -51.30 26.58 5.32
CA ILE A 5 -50.67 26.51 3.99
C ILE A 5 -49.18 26.89 4.08
N TYR A 6 -48.84 27.94 4.82
CA TYR A 6 -47.45 28.34 5.03
C TYR A 6 -46.65 27.31 5.84
N SER A 7 -47.22 26.68 6.87
CA SER A 7 -46.51 25.63 7.61
C SER A 7 -46.33 24.35 6.79
N ALA A 8 -47.33 23.98 5.97
CA ALA A 8 -47.22 22.84 5.06
C ALA A 8 -46.14 23.07 3.99
N ALA A 9 -46.03 24.30 3.46
CA ALA A 9 -45.00 24.67 2.51
C ALA A 9 -43.57 24.56 3.09
N VAL A 10 -43.38 25.00 4.34
CA VAL A 10 -42.07 24.90 5.03
C VAL A 10 -41.67 23.44 5.27
N VAL A 11 -42.61 22.59 5.69
CA VAL A 11 -42.36 21.15 5.86
C VAL A 11 -42.02 20.48 4.53
N MET A 12 -42.69 20.87 3.44
CA MET A 12 -42.39 20.34 2.11
C MET A 12 -40.97 20.70 1.65
N VAL A 13 -40.53 21.94 1.87
CA VAL A 13 -39.16 22.38 1.54
C VAL A 13 -38.10 21.62 2.35
N LEU A 14 -38.37 21.31 3.62
CA LEU A 14 -37.46 20.52 4.48
C LEU A 14 -37.36 19.04 4.06
N ILE A 15 -38.42 18.49 3.46
CA ILE A 15 -38.40 17.12 2.94
C ILE A 15 -37.58 17.05 1.64
N MET A 16 -37.64 18.10 0.81
CA MET A 16 -36.89 18.15 -0.46
C MET A 16 -35.36 18.27 -0.28
N SER A 17 -34.87 18.71 0.88
CA SER A 17 -33.43 18.78 1.18
C SER A 17 -32.81 17.48 1.69
N SER A 18 -33.60 16.41 1.87
CA SER A 18 -33.16 15.17 2.51
C SER A 18 -32.57 14.08 1.59
N SER A 19 -32.48 14.27 0.27
CA SER A 19 -32.11 13.16 -0.62
C SER A 19 -31.22 13.53 -1.81
N CYS A 20 -29.93 13.73 -1.53
CA CYS A 20 -28.87 13.54 -2.52
C CYS A 20 -27.76 12.64 -1.93
N LYS A 21 -28.07 11.35 -1.70
CA LYS A 21 -27.06 10.35 -1.31
C LYS A 21 -26.07 10.00 -2.43
N LYS A 22 -26.37 10.39 -3.67
CA LYS A 22 -25.66 9.95 -4.89
C LYS A 22 -24.72 11.01 -5.49
N TRP A 23 -24.64 12.20 -4.90
CA TRP A 23 -23.78 13.28 -5.39
C TRP A 23 -22.29 13.03 -5.10
N LEU A 24 -22.01 12.31 -4.01
CA LEU A 24 -20.65 11.98 -3.61
C LEU A 24 -20.43 10.47 -3.81
N ASP A 25 -20.23 10.07 -5.06
CA ASP A 25 -19.67 8.74 -5.32
C ASP A 25 -18.21 8.76 -4.84
N THR A 26 -17.94 8.04 -3.75
CA THR A 26 -16.60 7.94 -3.16
C THR A 26 -15.73 6.90 -3.85
N GLN A 27 -16.23 6.31 -4.94
CA GLN A 27 -15.42 5.40 -5.73
C GLN A 27 -14.35 6.17 -6.52
N PRO A 28 -13.10 5.65 -6.55
CA PRO A 28 -12.05 6.24 -7.35
C PRO A 28 -12.45 6.19 -8.83
N ARG A 29 -12.41 7.34 -9.52
CA ARG A 29 -12.78 7.44 -10.95
C ARG A 29 -11.78 6.74 -11.88
N ASP A 30 -10.50 6.73 -11.47
CA ASP A 30 -9.40 6.18 -12.26
C ASP A 30 -8.86 4.86 -11.68
N GLY A 31 -9.49 4.32 -10.64
CA GLY A 31 -9.03 3.12 -9.92
C GLY A 31 -9.96 1.93 -10.12
N ILE A 32 -9.36 0.75 -10.32
CA ILE A 32 -10.11 -0.52 -10.25
C ILE A 32 -10.63 -0.74 -8.83
N THR A 33 -11.95 -0.84 -8.66
CA THR A 33 -12.56 -1.18 -7.37
C THR A 33 -12.52 -2.69 -7.15
N ARG A 34 -12.38 -3.12 -5.89
CA ARG A 34 -12.35 -4.55 -5.54
C ARG A 34 -13.61 -5.30 -6.00
N GLN A 35 -14.74 -4.60 -6.04
CA GLN A 35 -16.03 -5.09 -6.54
C GLN A 35 -16.08 -5.18 -8.07
N GLY A 36 -15.34 -4.33 -8.77
CA GLY A 36 -15.33 -4.26 -10.24
C GLY A 36 -14.25 -5.12 -10.91
N PHE A 37 -13.31 -5.65 -10.15
CA PHE A 37 -12.09 -6.30 -10.67
C PHE A 37 -12.31 -7.73 -11.18
N TRP A 38 -13.18 -8.53 -10.58
CA TRP A 38 -13.29 -9.97 -10.89
C TRP A 38 -14.35 -10.29 -11.95
N LYS A 39 -14.17 -9.82 -13.20
CA LYS A 39 -15.18 -9.98 -14.27
C LYS A 39 -14.80 -10.99 -15.34
N THR A 40 -13.53 -11.06 -15.70
CA THR A 40 -13.01 -11.86 -16.81
C THR A 40 -11.94 -12.84 -16.34
N LYS A 41 -11.61 -13.84 -17.18
CA LYS A 41 -10.50 -14.76 -16.88
C LYS A 41 -9.16 -14.03 -16.90
N GLU A 42 -9.05 -13.02 -17.75
CA GLU A 42 -7.89 -12.15 -17.89
C GLU A 42 -7.63 -11.37 -16.61
N ASP A 43 -8.67 -10.92 -15.91
CA ASP A 43 -8.52 -10.20 -14.64
C ASP A 43 -7.85 -11.07 -13.56
N ILE A 44 -8.19 -12.36 -13.52
CA ILE A 44 -7.57 -13.32 -12.60
C ILE A 44 -6.10 -13.54 -12.98
N GLN A 45 -5.81 -13.69 -14.27
CA GLN A 45 -4.43 -13.82 -14.76
C GLN A 45 -3.59 -12.57 -14.44
N ALA A 46 -4.17 -11.38 -14.62
CA ALA A 46 -3.54 -10.11 -14.29
C ALA A 46 -3.27 -10.01 -12.77
N ALA A 47 -4.20 -10.49 -11.93
CA ALA A 47 -4.01 -10.53 -10.48
C ALA A 47 -2.81 -11.40 -10.10
N VAL A 48 -2.73 -12.62 -10.65
CA VAL A 48 -1.62 -13.56 -10.38
C VAL A 48 -0.30 -12.99 -10.88
N ALA A 49 -0.28 -12.42 -12.09
CA ALA A 49 0.90 -11.75 -12.63
C ALA A 49 1.36 -10.58 -11.73
N GLY A 50 0.41 -9.80 -11.22
CA GLY A 50 0.66 -8.73 -10.25
C GLY A 50 1.28 -9.23 -8.93
N CYS A 51 0.83 -10.37 -8.42
CA CYS A 51 1.43 -10.99 -7.24
C CYS A 51 2.91 -11.34 -7.48
N TYR A 52 3.25 -11.97 -8.61
CA TYR A 52 4.65 -12.27 -8.92
C TYR A 52 5.48 -11.02 -9.20
N ALA A 53 4.91 -10.03 -9.90
CA ALA A 53 5.58 -8.74 -10.13
C ALA A 53 5.88 -8.00 -8.82
N SER A 54 5.00 -8.11 -7.81
CA SER A 54 5.23 -7.51 -6.50
C SER A 54 6.46 -8.05 -5.76
N LEU A 55 6.90 -9.28 -6.09
CA LEU A 55 8.12 -9.87 -5.52
C LEU A 55 9.40 -9.28 -6.11
N LEU A 56 9.31 -8.62 -7.28
CA LEU A 56 10.44 -7.95 -7.91
C LEU A 56 10.58 -6.49 -7.45
N ALA A 57 9.50 -5.91 -6.94
CA ALA A 57 9.46 -4.52 -6.50
C ALA A 57 10.01 -4.36 -5.06
N PRO A 58 10.44 -3.15 -4.69
CA PRO A 58 10.67 -2.80 -3.30
C PRO A 58 9.39 -2.96 -2.46
N PRO A 59 9.51 -3.36 -1.18
CA PRO A 59 8.39 -3.40 -0.26
C PRO A 59 7.69 -2.04 -0.16
N PRO A 60 6.36 -1.98 0.00
CA PRO A 60 5.64 -0.72 0.20
C PRO A 60 6.23 0.07 1.38
N GLY A 61 6.65 1.33 1.12
CA GLY A 61 7.24 2.19 2.14
C GLY A 61 8.77 2.11 2.26
N VAL A 62 9.43 1.24 1.49
CA VAL A 62 10.89 1.10 1.44
C VAL A 62 11.36 1.35 0.01
N ASN A 63 12.15 2.41 -0.22
CA ASN A 63 12.61 2.79 -1.56
C ASN A 63 14.02 2.28 -1.91
N GLU A 64 14.65 1.51 -1.02
CA GLU A 64 16.09 1.30 -1.09
C GLU A 64 16.48 0.01 -1.83
N ARG A 65 15.72 -1.08 -1.71
CA ARG A 65 16.09 -2.40 -2.25
C ARG A 65 14.88 -3.18 -2.74
N SER A 66 15.08 -4.00 -3.77
CA SER A 66 14.05 -4.98 -4.18
C SER A 66 13.77 -5.98 -3.05
N LEU A 67 12.58 -6.59 -3.04
CA LEU A 67 12.27 -7.62 -2.04
C LEU A 67 13.27 -8.79 -2.10
N ILE A 68 13.65 -9.22 -3.31
CA ILE A 68 14.62 -10.31 -3.51
C ILE A 68 15.97 -9.97 -2.88
N GLU A 69 16.46 -8.75 -3.12
CA GLU A 69 17.73 -8.29 -2.56
C GLU A 69 17.67 -8.24 -1.02
N ASN A 70 16.56 -7.77 -0.44
CA ASN A 70 16.40 -7.78 1.02
C ASN A 70 16.41 -9.20 1.59
N ILE A 71 15.70 -10.14 0.97
CA ILE A 71 15.68 -11.55 1.42
C ILE A 71 17.07 -12.17 1.30
N PHE A 72 17.75 -11.93 0.18
CA PHE A 72 19.10 -12.43 -0.06
C PHE A 72 20.08 -11.88 0.98
N VAL A 73 20.12 -10.56 1.16
CA VAL A 73 21.01 -9.92 2.13
C VAL A 73 20.71 -10.42 3.53
N PHE A 74 19.45 -10.47 3.97
CA PHE A 74 19.14 -10.93 5.32
C PHE A 74 19.48 -12.41 5.56
N GLY A 75 19.37 -13.24 4.53
CA GLY A 75 19.74 -14.66 4.57
C GLY A 75 21.24 -14.91 4.57
N GLU A 76 21.99 -14.14 3.78
CA GLU A 76 23.39 -14.45 3.47
C GLU A 76 24.41 -13.53 4.15
N ILE A 77 24.05 -12.32 4.59
CA ILE A 77 25.03 -11.34 5.12
C ILE A 77 25.76 -11.79 6.39
N ARG A 78 25.18 -12.74 7.13
CA ARG A 78 25.82 -13.39 8.29
C ARG A 78 26.15 -14.86 8.01
N ALA A 79 25.84 -15.34 6.82
CA ALA A 79 26.26 -16.64 6.35
C ALA A 79 27.68 -16.53 5.79
N ASP A 80 28.46 -17.59 5.92
CA ASP A 80 29.85 -17.64 5.46
C ASP A 80 29.95 -18.03 3.96
N MET A 81 29.03 -17.51 3.15
CA MET A 81 28.82 -17.92 1.74
C MET A 81 29.08 -16.79 0.73
N ILE A 82 29.26 -15.56 1.20
CA ILE A 82 29.48 -14.36 0.38
C ILE A 82 30.56 -13.49 1.03
N ASP A 83 31.19 -12.62 0.22
CA ASP A 83 32.12 -11.60 0.70
C ASP A 83 31.64 -10.19 0.30
N PRO A 84 31.90 -9.15 1.11
CA PRO A 84 31.52 -7.79 0.77
C PRO A 84 32.32 -7.27 -0.44
N GLY A 85 31.59 -6.82 -1.46
CA GLY A 85 32.19 -6.19 -2.63
C GLY A 85 32.56 -4.71 -2.39
N PRO A 86 33.19 -4.05 -3.37
CA PRO A 86 33.62 -2.65 -3.26
C PRO A 86 32.49 -1.63 -3.04
N GLY A 87 31.23 -2.02 -3.28
CA GLY A 87 30.04 -1.18 -3.09
C GLY A 87 29.28 -1.48 -1.79
N ALA A 88 29.80 -2.33 -0.90
CA ALA A 88 29.14 -2.65 0.36
C ALA A 88 28.98 -1.39 1.23
N LEU A 89 27.79 -1.19 1.79
CA LEU A 89 27.53 -0.12 2.72
C LEU A 89 28.21 -0.39 4.07
N ASN A 90 28.47 0.67 4.84
CA ASN A 90 29.06 0.53 6.18
C ASN A 90 28.18 -0.35 7.09
N ASP A 91 26.88 -0.14 7.06
CA ASP A 91 25.91 -0.94 7.83
C ASP A 91 25.96 -2.43 7.45
N GLU A 92 26.21 -2.76 6.18
CA GLU A 92 26.34 -4.15 5.75
C GLU A 92 27.66 -4.76 6.24
N THR A 93 28.74 -3.99 6.12
CA THR A 93 30.07 -4.39 6.55
C THR A 93 30.12 -4.58 8.06
N ASP A 94 29.41 -3.75 8.83
CA ASP A 94 29.27 -3.90 10.27
C ASP A 94 28.57 -5.22 10.62
N ILE A 95 27.44 -5.54 9.97
CA ILE A 95 26.73 -6.80 10.21
C ILE A 95 27.60 -8.01 9.80
N PHE A 96 28.30 -7.91 8.67
CA PHE A 96 29.22 -8.95 8.19
C PHE A 96 30.33 -9.24 9.20
N ASN A 97 30.89 -8.20 9.83
CA ASN A 97 31.88 -8.31 10.89
C ASN A 97 31.27 -8.57 12.29
N VAL A 98 30.02 -9.04 12.34
CA VAL A 98 29.30 -9.40 13.58
C VAL A 98 29.10 -8.21 14.55
N ASN A 99 29.11 -6.99 14.02
CA ASN A 99 28.86 -5.75 14.74
C ASN A 99 27.43 -5.25 14.50
N ILE A 100 26.45 -5.82 15.22
CA ILE A 100 25.03 -5.48 15.04
C ILE A 100 24.60 -4.47 16.11
N THR A 101 24.29 -3.24 15.67
CA THR A 101 23.86 -2.15 16.56
C THR A 101 22.45 -1.68 16.25
N GLN A 102 21.79 -1.01 17.19
CA GLN A 102 20.42 -0.51 17.01
C GLN A 102 20.32 0.64 15.98
N SER A 103 21.43 1.32 15.67
CA SER A 103 21.50 2.37 14.66
C SER A 103 21.54 1.84 13.23
N ASN A 104 21.84 0.55 13.04
CA ASN A 104 21.99 -0.05 11.72
C ASN A 104 20.65 -0.13 10.99
N SER A 105 20.65 0.31 9.73
CA SER A 105 19.47 0.40 8.89
C SER A 105 18.77 -0.94 8.61
N LEU A 106 19.52 -2.05 8.64
CA LEU A 106 19.05 -3.41 8.37
C LEU A 106 18.56 -4.14 9.63
N SER A 107 18.83 -3.63 10.83
CA SER A 107 18.41 -4.24 12.10
C SER A 107 17.59 -3.33 13.03
N ARG A 108 17.12 -2.18 12.53
CA ARG A 108 16.21 -1.28 13.26
C ARG A 108 14.77 -1.80 13.24
N TRP A 109 14.18 -1.97 14.43
CA TRP A 109 12.80 -2.45 14.60
C TRP A 109 11.77 -1.31 14.69
N ASN A 110 12.24 -0.06 14.80
CA ASN A 110 11.41 1.13 14.76
C ASN A 110 11.33 1.63 13.31
N ALA A 111 10.44 1.00 12.54
CA ALA A 111 10.00 1.47 11.23
C ALA A 111 8.60 2.09 11.37
#